data_AF-A0A9W7Y2V7-F1
#
_entry.id   AF-A0A9W7Y2V7-F1
#
_cell.length_a   1.000
_cell.length_b   1.000
_cell.length_c   1.000
_cell.angle_alpha   90.00
_cell.angle_beta   90.00
_cell.angle_gamma   90.00
#
_symmetry.space_group_name_H-M   'P 1'
#
loop_
_entity.id
_entity.type
_entity.pdbx_description
1 polymer ?
#
loop_
_entity_poly.entity_id
_entity_poly.type
_entity_poly.pdbx_seq_one_letter_code
_entity_poly.pdbx_strand_id
1 'polypeptide(L)'
;DGKSTAANPYGWNENTNLLLIDQPTGTGFSYGTPVTNSTAAAADFVALLLLFYRAHPEYYGSGLHLFGESFSGHYIPAIGSAILEHNSHATRQGICTSDPSRVYIPLESVGIGNGLINPRSQFKYYSKMACDSTYPPVLAQTTCDIMDQSYPKCAEAIDGCYSGNQNNTCAKANEYCGWGIQAQYTLYNPDNNPYDVRNKCAIVPLCYASTEKASQFLNTTAVQQALHAKEMPFQPCSRDVFIAFNNDNDILRSYDDELANMLNAGAAALEMSWRGKSLFNVAPDAPWKVGSASAGELRSVRGLSFLRIYEAGHMVPMDQPKAALQMLNSWVANRL
;
A
#
# COMPACT_ATOMS: atom_id res chain seq x y z
N ASP A 1 9.10 -12.46 -21.30
CA ASP A 1 8.64 -12.59 -22.71
C ASP A 1 7.11 -12.80 -22.85
N GLY A 2 6.36 -12.85 -21.73
CA GLY A 2 4.92 -13.16 -21.75
C GLY A 2 4.61 -14.66 -21.86
N LYS A 3 5.62 -15.52 -21.82
CA LYS A 3 5.52 -16.96 -22.07
C LYS A 3 6.27 -17.82 -21.05
N SER A 4 7.33 -17.30 -20.44
CA SER A 4 8.19 -18.00 -19.49
C SER A 4 8.48 -17.16 -18.25
N THR A 5 8.95 -17.82 -17.20
CA THR A 5 9.39 -17.22 -15.94
C THR A 5 10.89 -17.38 -15.76
N ALA A 6 11.50 -16.47 -15.00
CA ALA A 6 12.89 -16.55 -14.57
C ALA A 6 12.96 -16.34 -13.06
N ALA A 7 13.91 -17.00 -12.39
CA ALA A 7 14.12 -16.81 -10.97
C ALA A 7 14.56 -15.36 -10.68
N ASN A 8 13.96 -14.74 -9.67
CA ASN A 8 14.41 -13.45 -9.18
C ASN A 8 15.46 -13.67 -8.08
N PRO A 9 16.75 -13.32 -8.29
CA PRO A 9 17.81 -13.50 -7.29
C PRO A 9 17.62 -12.62 -6.04
N TYR A 10 16.65 -11.72 -6.06
CA TYR A 10 16.27 -10.86 -4.94
C TYR A 10 14.80 -11.07 -4.52
N GLY A 11 14.26 -12.27 -4.76
CA GLY A 11 12.92 -12.64 -4.34
C GLY A 11 12.73 -12.48 -2.82
N TRP A 12 11.59 -11.97 -2.39
CA TRP A 12 11.32 -11.84 -0.95
C TRP A 12 11.13 -13.20 -0.26
N ASN A 13 10.85 -14.25 -1.03
CA ASN A 13 10.76 -15.62 -0.57
C ASN A 13 12.13 -16.29 -0.28
N GLU A 14 13.25 -15.58 -0.44
CA GLU A 14 14.59 -16.12 -0.13
C GLU A 14 14.77 -16.43 1.36
N ASN A 15 14.17 -15.62 2.25
CA ASN A 15 14.23 -15.83 3.71
C ASN A 15 12.86 -15.78 4.39
N THR A 16 11.77 -15.80 3.62
CA THR A 16 10.40 -15.73 4.14
C THR A 16 9.47 -16.67 3.37
N ASN A 17 8.36 -17.05 4.00
CA ASN A 17 7.23 -17.64 3.28
C ASN A 17 6.38 -16.50 2.73
N LEU A 18 6.27 -16.39 1.41
CA LEU A 18 5.53 -15.32 0.75
C LEU A 18 4.13 -15.79 0.35
N LEU A 19 3.09 -15.17 0.92
CA LEU A 19 1.70 -15.36 0.53
C LEU A 19 1.23 -14.15 -0.29
N LEU A 20 0.91 -14.37 -1.57
CA LEU A 20 0.37 -13.35 -2.48
C LEU A 20 -1.14 -13.54 -2.60
N ILE A 21 -1.91 -12.49 -2.34
CA ILE A 21 -3.37 -12.56 -2.27
C ILE A 21 -3.96 -11.53 -3.24
N ASP A 22 -4.74 -12.02 -4.21
CA ASP A 22 -5.61 -11.16 -5.01
C ASP A 22 -6.79 -10.70 -4.15
N GLN A 23 -6.83 -9.42 -3.79
CA GLN A 23 -7.89 -8.82 -3.00
C GLN A 23 -8.14 -7.36 -3.42
N PRO A 24 -9.36 -6.84 -3.24
CA PRO A 24 -10.57 -7.53 -2.81
C PRO A 24 -11.18 -8.40 -3.92
N THR A 25 -12.31 -9.03 -3.62
CA THR A 25 -13.14 -9.74 -4.60
C THR A 25 -13.34 -8.94 -5.89
N GLY A 26 -13.06 -9.57 -7.04
CA GLY A 26 -13.06 -8.93 -8.37
C GLY A 26 -11.68 -8.49 -8.86
N THR A 27 -10.61 -8.70 -8.07
CA THR A 27 -9.21 -8.43 -8.43
C THR A 27 -8.52 -9.71 -8.87
N GLY A 28 -7.74 -9.66 -9.95
CA GLY A 28 -6.97 -10.81 -10.45
C GLY A 28 -7.83 -12.05 -10.67
N PHE A 29 -7.54 -13.13 -9.96
CA PHE A 29 -8.31 -14.39 -9.98
C PHE A 29 -9.39 -14.48 -8.89
N SER A 30 -9.50 -13.50 -8.00
CA SER A 30 -10.50 -13.51 -6.92
C SER A 30 -11.89 -13.11 -7.42
N TYR A 31 -12.90 -13.90 -7.06
CA TYR A 31 -14.29 -13.71 -7.48
C TYR A 31 -15.27 -13.95 -6.32
N GLY A 32 -16.50 -13.43 -6.45
CA GLY A 32 -17.53 -13.52 -5.41
C GLY A 32 -18.32 -12.22 -5.24
N THR A 33 -18.77 -11.95 -4.02
CA THR A 33 -19.49 -10.72 -3.68
C THR A 33 -18.54 -9.52 -3.65
N PRO A 34 -18.81 -8.45 -4.43
CA PRO A 34 -17.98 -7.25 -4.41
C PRO A 34 -18.07 -6.51 -3.06
N VAL A 35 -16.97 -5.85 -2.70
CA VAL A 35 -16.90 -4.89 -1.60
C VAL A 35 -16.56 -3.50 -2.15
N THR A 36 -16.89 -2.44 -1.41
CA THR A 36 -16.81 -1.07 -1.90
C THR A 36 -15.77 -0.20 -1.18
N ASN A 37 -15.13 -0.69 -0.12
CA ASN A 37 -14.13 0.08 0.63
C ASN A 37 -13.16 -0.82 1.39
N SER A 38 -12.07 -0.23 1.89
CA SER A 38 -10.98 -0.94 2.55
C SER A 38 -11.41 -1.59 3.87
N THR A 39 -12.40 -1.04 4.57
CA THR A 39 -12.96 -1.64 5.80
C THR A 39 -13.71 -2.94 5.51
N ALA A 40 -14.56 -2.95 4.47
CA ALA A 40 -15.26 -4.17 4.06
C ALA A 40 -14.28 -5.22 3.52
N ALA A 41 -13.29 -4.80 2.72
CA ALA A 41 -12.22 -5.69 2.25
C ALA A 41 -11.42 -6.30 3.41
N ALA A 42 -11.15 -5.54 4.47
CA ALA A 42 -10.44 -6.02 5.65
C ALA A 42 -11.18 -7.15 6.37
N ALA A 43 -12.52 -7.09 6.45
CA ALA A 43 -13.31 -8.15 7.06
C ALA A 43 -13.19 -9.48 6.28
N ASP A 44 -13.26 -9.42 4.95
CA ASP A 44 -13.04 -10.58 4.08
C ASP A 44 -11.61 -11.12 4.22
N PHE A 45 -10.61 -10.23 4.35
CA PHE A 45 -9.21 -10.61 4.53
C PHE A 45 -8.97 -11.33 5.87
N VAL A 46 -9.59 -10.87 6.96
CA VAL A 46 -9.55 -11.56 8.27
C VAL A 46 -10.15 -12.95 8.15
N ALA A 47 -11.30 -13.09 7.48
CA ALA A 47 -11.92 -14.40 7.24
C ALA A 47 -11.00 -15.33 6.43
N LEU A 48 -10.34 -14.80 5.38
CA LEU A 48 -9.36 -15.54 4.59
C LEU A 48 -8.19 -16.03 5.44
N LEU A 49 -7.60 -15.17 6.28
CA LEU A 49 -6.48 -15.55 7.13
C LEU A 49 -6.86 -16.65 8.15
N LEU A 50 -8.06 -16.57 8.74
CA LEU A 50 -8.55 -17.62 9.65
C LEU A 50 -8.73 -18.96 8.92
N LEU A 51 -9.21 -18.94 7.68
CA LEU A 51 -9.30 -20.15 6.85
C LEU A 51 -7.92 -20.67 6.45
N PHE A 52 -6.99 -19.78 6.09
CA PHE A 52 -5.62 -20.13 5.75
C PHE A 52 -4.91 -20.81 6.90
N TYR A 53 -4.89 -20.24 8.10
CA TYR A 53 -4.24 -20.86 9.26
C TYR A 53 -4.92 -22.15 9.74
N ARG A 54 -6.22 -22.32 9.47
CA ARG A 54 -6.91 -23.59 9.71
C ARG A 54 -6.49 -24.67 8.71
N ALA A 55 -6.28 -24.31 7.44
CA ALA A 55 -5.84 -25.21 6.39
C ALA A 55 -4.33 -25.51 6.46
N HIS A 56 -3.55 -24.53 6.90
CA HIS A 56 -2.09 -24.54 6.95
C HIS A 56 -1.54 -24.09 8.31
N PRO A 57 -1.86 -24.83 9.39
CA PRO A 57 -1.42 -24.48 10.75
C PRO A 57 0.12 -24.47 10.91
N GLU A 58 0.86 -25.15 10.02
CA GLU A 58 2.32 -25.16 9.99
C GLU A 58 2.96 -23.77 9.86
N TYR A 59 2.26 -22.80 9.27
CA TYR A 59 2.78 -21.43 9.13
C TYR A 59 2.48 -20.53 10.33
N TYR A 60 1.62 -20.95 11.25
CA TYR A 60 1.18 -20.10 12.37
C TYR A 60 2.37 -19.62 13.23
N GLY A 61 3.33 -20.51 13.49
CA GLY A 61 4.52 -20.19 14.30
C GLY A 61 5.51 -19.24 13.64
N SER A 62 5.35 -18.91 12.35
CA SER A 62 6.25 -17.99 11.64
C SER A 62 5.95 -16.51 11.93
N GLY A 63 4.81 -16.21 12.56
CA GLY A 63 4.29 -14.84 12.64
C GLY A 63 3.72 -14.37 11.30
N LEU A 64 2.98 -13.26 11.33
CA LEU A 64 2.40 -12.62 10.16
C LEU A 64 2.95 -11.19 10.01
N HIS A 65 3.51 -10.89 8.85
CA HIS A 65 3.87 -9.54 8.46
C HIS A 65 3.05 -9.13 7.24
N LEU A 66 2.29 -8.04 7.36
CA LEU A 66 1.50 -7.51 6.22
C LEU A 66 2.34 -6.50 5.45
N PHE A 67 2.62 -6.79 4.18
CA PHE A 67 3.34 -5.90 3.29
C PHE A 67 2.55 -5.61 2.02
N GLY A 68 2.69 -4.40 1.52
CA GLY A 68 2.01 -3.95 0.30
C GLY A 68 2.40 -2.53 -0.06
N GLU A 69 1.96 -2.09 -1.23
CA GLU A 69 2.28 -0.76 -1.75
C GLU A 69 1.05 0.02 -2.22
N SER A 70 1.24 1.32 -2.46
CA SER A 70 0.23 2.16 -3.10
C SER A 70 -1.06 2.28 -2.27
N PHE A 71 -2.21 1.88 -2.83
CA PHE A 71 -3.48 1.82 -2.12
C PHE A 71 -3.48 0.82 -0.94
N SER A 72 -2.44 -0.01 -0.80
CA SER A 72 -2.22 -0.77 0.43
C SER A 72 -1.94 0.11 1.64
N GLY A 73 -1.67 1.40 1.46
CA GLY A 73 -1.70 2.38 2.55
C GLY A 73 -3.10 2.60 3.15
N HIS A 74 -4.17 2.15 2.47
CA HIS A 74 -5.52 2.03 3.02
C HIS A 74 -5.79 0.60 3.51
N TYR A 75 -5.44 -0.41 2.70
CA TYR A 75 -5.73 -1.80 3.03
C TYR A 75 -4.99 -2.31 4.26
N ILE A 76 -3.67 -2.10 4.34
CA ILE A 76 -2.86 -2.66 5.44
C ILE A 76 -3.29 -2.09 6.78
N PRO A 77 -3.54 -0.78 6.93
CA PRO A 77 -4.12 -0.25 8.15
C PRO A 77 -5.48 -0.85 8.51
N ALA A 78 -6.39 -0.93 7.54
CA ALA A 78 -7.72 -1.48 7.75
C ALA A 78 -7.65 -2.96 8.19
N ILE A 79 -6.84 -3.77 7.50
CA ILE A 79 -6.64 -5.20 7.80
C ILE A 79 -6.00 -5.37 9.17
N GLY A 80 -4.94 -4.61 9.46
CA GLY A 80 -4.25 -4.67 10.76
C GLY A 80 -5.18 -4.34 11.91
N SER A 81 -5.99 -3.27 11.79
CA SER A 81 -7.01 -2.93 12.80
C SER A 81 -8.05 -4.04 12.97
N ALA A 82 -8.58 -4.57 11.87
CA ALA A 82 -9.57 -5.65 11.91
C ALA A 82 -9.03 -6.92 12.58
N ILE A 83 -7.75 -7.26 12.37
CA ILE A 83 -7.08 -8.37 13.06
C ILE A 83 -7.01 -8.12 14.57
N LEU A 84 -6.57 -6.93 14.99
CA LEU A 84 -6.46 -6.58 16.40
C LEU A 84 -7.83 -6.60 17.10
N GLU A 85 -8.86 -6.09 16.44
CA GLU A 85 -10.25 -6.13 16.92
C GLU A 85 -10.75 -7.57 17.07
N HIS A 86 -10.52 -8.42 16.07
CA HIS A 86 -10.87 -9.84 16.09
C HIS A 86 -10.18 -10.58 17.25
N ASN A 87 -8.86 -10.46 17.37
CA ASN A 87 -8.08 -11.09 18.45
C ASN A 87 -8.53 -10.62 19.83
N SER A 88 -8.80 -9.32 19.97
CA SER A 88 -9.30 -8.73 21.23
C SER A 88 -10.71 -9.22 21.57
N HIS A 89 -11.58 -9.37 20.57
CA HIS A 89 -12.92 -9.92 20.75
C HIS A 89 -12.85 -11.37 21.21
N ALA A 90 -12.04 -12.21 20.55
CA ALA A 90 -11.84 -13.60 20.93
C ALA A 90 -11.36 -13.75 22.38
N THR A 91 -10.42 -12.89 22.80
CA THR A 91 -9.93 -12.83 24.18
C THR A 91 -11.05 -12.45 25.16
N ARG A 92 -11.82 -11.39 24.88
CA ARG A 92 -12.92 -10.94 25.77
C ARG A 92 -14.03 -11.96 25.93
N GLN A 93 -14.31 -12.75 24.89
CA GLN A 93 -15.29 -13.84 24.95
C GLN A 93 -14.76 -15.08 25.68
N GLY A 94 -13.51 -15.07 26.15
CA GLY A 94 -12.91 -16.21 26.83
C GLY A 94 -12.78 -17.43 25.93
N ILE A 95 -12.56 -17.24 24.63
CA ILE A 95 -12.36 -18.35 23.69
C ILE A 95 -11.00 -18.99 23.99
N CYS A 96 -11.03 -19.99 24.89
CA CYS A 96 -9.91 -20.85 25.20
C CYS A 96 -9.87 -22.00 24.19
N THR A 97 -8.85 -22.04 23.33
CA THR A 97 -8.61 -23.12 22.37
C THR A 97 -7.27 -23.78 22.68
N SER A 98 -7.18 -25.10 22.52
CA SER A 98 -5.91 -25.83 22.57
C SER A 98 -5.04 -25.56 21.34
N ASP A 99 -5.63 -25.02 20.28
CA ASP A 99 -4.98 -24.67 19.02
C ASP A 99 -5.26 -23.20 18.68
N PRO A 100 -4.32 -22.28 19.00
CA PRO A 100 -4.46 -20.85 18.74
C PRO A 100 -4.67 -20.50 17.27
N SER A 101 -4.15 -21.31 16.34
CA SER A 101 -4.23 -21.08 14.89
C SER A 101 -5.65 -21.06 14.34
N ARG A 102 -6.61 -21.59 15.11
CA ARG A 102 -8.03 -21.62 14.74
C ARG A 102 -8.80 -20.37 15.11
N VAL A 103 -8.23 -19.53 15.97
CA VAL A 103 -8.95 -18.43 16.65
C VAL A 103 -8.20 -17.11 16.51
N TYR A 104 -6.87 -17.12 16.64
CA TYR A 104 -6.05 -15.92 16.63
C TYR A 104 -5.30 -15.80 15.31
N ILE A 105 -4.96 -14.57 14.93
CA ILE A 105 -4.05 -14.27 13.82
C ILE A 105 -2.78 -13.66 14.40
N PRO A 106 -1.58 -14.20 14.11
CA PRO A 106 -0.34 -13.82 14.77
C PRO A 106 0.32 -12.61 14.08
N LEU A 107 -0.39 -11.46 14.03
CA LEU A 107 0.13 -10.23 13.42
C LEU A 107 1.32 -9.67 14.22
N GLU A 108 2.50 -9.64 13.61
CA GLU A 108 3.74 -9.14 14.18
C GLU A 108 4.06 -7.72 13.72
N SER A 109 3.85 -7.43 12.43
CA SER A 109 4.14 -6.09 11.90
C SER A 109 3.42 -5.77 10.61
N VAL A 110 3.49 -4.50 10.22
CA VAL A 110 3.06 -4.01 8.91
C VAL A 110 4.17 -3.23 8.20
N GLY A 111 4.19 -3.25 6.88
CA GLY A 111 5.11 -2.48 6.04
C GLY A 111 4.40 -1.95 4.80
N ILE A 112 4.48 -0.64 4.57
CA ILE A 112 3.75 0.05 3.51
C ILE A 112 4.75 0.79 2.61
N GLY A 113 4.91 0.32 1.37
CA GLY A 113 5.74 0.96 0.34
C GLY A 113 4.96 2.02 -0.44
N ASN A 114 5.48 3.24 -0.55
CA ASN A 114 4.92 4.30 -1.40
C ASN A 114 3.38 4.46 -1.27
N GLY A 115 2.87 4.30 -0.04
CA GLY A 115 1.44 4.18 0.21
C GLY A 115 0.71 5.52 0.29
N LEU A 116 -0.55 5.53 -0.15
CA LEU A 116 -1.49 6.58 0.20
C LEU A 116 -2.11 6.20 1.55
N ILE A 117 -1.89 6.98 2.60
CA ILE A 117 -2.35 6.71 3.98
C ILE A 117 -3.20 7.87 4.48
N ASN A 118 -2.70 9.09 4.31
CA ASN A 118 -3.38 10.33 4.66
C ASN A 118 -3.39 11.26 3.42
N PRO A 119 -4.45 11.18 2.60
CA PRO A 119 -4.61 12.00 1.41
C PRO A 119 -4.52 13.51 1.70
N ARG A 120 -5.08 13.95 2.83
CA ARG A 120 -5.06 15.36 3.23
C ARG A 120 -3.64 15.89 3.37
N SER A 121 -2.77 15.15 4.06
CA SER A 121 -1.37 15.54 4.26
C SER A 121 -0.52 15.32 3.01
N GLN A 122 -0.79 14.25 2.26
CA GLN A 122 0.04 13.84 1.12
C GLN A 122 -0.21 14.65 -0.15
N PHE A 123 -1.47 15.03 -0.47
CA PHE A 123 -1.78 15.77 -1.69
C PHE A 123 -1.10 17.15 -1.77
N LYS A 124 -0.75 17.74 -0.62
CA LYS A 124 0.03 18.98 -0.55
C LYS A 124 1.37 18.90 -1.28
N TYR A 125 1.97 17.72 -1.37
CA TYR A 125 3.35 17.55 -1.86
C TYR A 125 3.44 17.22 -3.35
N TYR A 126 2.31 17.10 -4.06
CA TYR A 126 2.30 16.69 -5.47
C TYR A 126 2.98 17.73 -6.38
N SER A 127 2.68 19.01 -6.19
CA SER A 127 3.31 20.12 -6.93
C SER A 127 4.82 20.17 -6.67
N LYS A 128 5.20 20.06 -5.40
CA LYS A 128 6.61 20.01 -4.99
C LYS A 128 7.34 18.85 -5.64
N MET A 129 6.77 17.65 -5.66
CA MET A 129 7.40 16.51 -6.33
C MET A 129 7.58 16.75 -7.84
N ALA A 130 6.60 17.39 -8.49
CA ALA A 130 6.63 17.63 -9.93
C ALA A 130 7.52 18.80 -10.36
N CYS A 131 7.73 19.81 -9.51
CA CYS A 131 8.41 21.06 -9.87
C CYS A 131 9.61 21.46 -8.98
N ASP A 132 9.70 20.95 -7.75
CA ASP A 132 10.73 21.31 -6.75
C ASP A 132 11.18 20.08 -5.96
N SER A 133 11.64 19.07 -6.71
CA SER A 133 12.23 17.85 -6.15
C SER A 133 13.73 17.81 -6.40
N THR A 134 14.39 16.73 -5.99
CA THR A 134 15.78 16.46 -6.34
C THR A 134 15.99 16.13 -7.83
N TYR A 135 14.90 15.95 -8.59
CA TYR A 135 14.91 15.74 -10.04
C TYR A 135 14.47 17.01 -10.78
N PRO A 136 14.86 17.17 -12.06
CA PRO A 136 14.41 18.29 -12.87
C PRO A 136 12.88 18.39 -12.91
N PRO A 137 12.30 19.60 -13.00
CA PRO A 137 10.87 19.79 -13.13
C PRO A 137 10.29 19.02 -14.32
N VAL A 138 9.19 18.31 -14.09
CA VAL A 138 8.47 17.55 -15.14
C VAL A 138 7.15 18.18 -15.58
N LEU A 139 6.79 19.30 -14.94
CA LEU A 139 5.67 20.17 -15.29
C LEU A 139 6.15 21.61 -15.43
N ALA A 140 5.39 22.41 -16.17
CA ALA A 140 5.60 23.85 -16.19
C ALA A 140 5.23 24.45 -14.83
N GLN A 141 5.94 25.50 -14.41
CA GLN A 141 5.67 26.17 -13.13
C GLN A 141 4.21 26.62 -13.02
N THR A 142 3.61 27.10 -14.10
CA THR A 142 2.20 27.51 -14.14
C THR A 142 1.22 26.37 -13.81
N THR A 143 1.55 25.12 -14.16
CA THR A 143 0.74 23.95 -13.79
C THR A 143 0.90 23.63 -12.30
N CYS A 144 2.11 23.72 -11.76
CA CYS A 144 2.33 23.54 -10.33
C CYS A 144 1.67 24.64 -9.48
N ASP A 145 1.65 25.88 -9.97
CA ASP A 145 0.92 26.97 -9.32
C ASP A 145 -0.59 26.69 -9.25
N ILE A 146 -1.18 26.06 -10.28
CA ILE A 146 -2.59 25.62 -10.28
C ILE A 146 -2.82 24.55 -9.20
N MET A 147 -1.91 23.58 -9.09
CA MET A 147 -1.98 22.52 -8.07
C MET A 147 -1.94 23.12 -6.65
N ASP A 148 -1.01 24.04 -6.39
CA ASP A 148 -0.88 24.72 -5.10
C ASP A 148 -2.10 25.58 -4.75
N GLN A 149 -2.65 26.30 -5.74
CA GLN A 149 -3.87 27.10 -5.55
C GLN A 149 -5.12 26.24 -5.34
N SER A 150 -5.14 25.01 -5.86
CA SER A 150 -6.25 24.07 -5.71
C SER A 150 -6.21 23.35 -4.35
N TYR A 151 -5.03 23.18 -3.77
CA TYR A 151 -4.84 22.42 -2.53
C TYR A 151 -5.68 22.90 -1.33
N PRO A 152 -5.80 24.21 -1.01
CA PRO A 152 -6.63 24.65 0.11
C PRO A 152 -8.08 24.16 0.04
N LYS A 153 -8.71 24.19 -1.15
CA LYS A 153 -10.08 23.70 -1.36
C LYS A 153 -10.17 22.18 -1.26
N CYS A 154 -9.15 21.47 -1.75
CA CYS A 154 -9.03 20.02 -1.59
C CYS A 154 -8.94 19.64 -0.10
N ALA A 155 -8.06 20.29 0.67
CA ALA A 155 -7.88 20.03 2.10
C ALA A 155 -9.15 20.33 2.91
N GLU A 156 -9.80 21.48 2.65
CA GLU A 156 -11.07 21.84 3.31
C GLU A 156 -12.19 20.83 3.00
N ALA A 157 -12.28 20.38 1.74
CA ALA A 157 -13.27 19.39 1.36
C ALA A 157 -13.00 18.01 2.01
N ILE A 158 -11.72 17.61 2.16
CA ILE A 158 -11.35 16.40 2.90
C ILE A 158 -11.73 16.53 4.38
N ASP A 159 -11.43 17.66 5.03
CA ASP A 159 -11.82 17.91 6.43
C ASP A 159 -13.36 17.85 6.61
N GLY A 160 -14.09 18.40 5.65
CA GLY A 160 -15.55 18.28 5.58
C GLY A 160 -16.03 16.84 5.35
N CYS A 161 -15.28 16.01 4.64
CA CYS A 161 -15.60 14.60 4.44
C CYS A 161 -15.38 13.79 5.73
N TYR A 162 -14.26 14.02 6.44
CA TYR A 162 -13.94 13.33 7.70
C TYR A 162 -14.92 13.65 8.83
N SER A 163 -15.43 14.88 8.88
CA SER A 163 -16.40 15.31 9.89
C SER A 163 -17.84 14.82 9.66
N GLY A 164 -18.08 14.02 8.61
CA GLY A 164 -19.41 13.49 8.28
C GLY A 164 -20.40 14.56 7.79
N ASN A 165 -19.90 15.69 7.27
CA ASN A 165 -20.74 16.79 6.83
C ASN A 165 -21.53 16.42 5.56
N GLN A 166 -22.87 16.58 5.60
CA GLN A 166 -23.80 16.14 4.56
C GLN A 166 -23.80 16.99 3.27
N ASN A 167 -22.97 18.04 3.17
CA ASN A 167 -22.90 18.94 2.01
C ASN A 167 -22.10 18.39 0.80
N ASN A 168 -22.16 17.08 0.55
CA ASN A 168 -21.45 16.39 -0.54
C ASN A 168 -19.93 16.70 -0.57
N THR A 169 -19.32 16.87 0.61
CA THR A 169 -17.92 17.29 0.78
C THR A 169 -16.94 16.26 0.24
N CYS A 170 -17.24 14.96 0.38
CA CYS A 170 -16.41 13.88 -0.18
C CYS A 170 -16.36 13.91 -1.72
N ALA A 171 -17.49 14.13 -2.42
CA ALA A 171 -17.47 14.25 -3.87
C ALA A 171 -16.70 15.50 -4.34
N LYS A 172 -16.86 16.63 -3.63
CA LYS A 172 -16.08 17.85 -3.90
C LYS A 172 -14.59 17.63 -3.66
N ALA A 173 -14.21 16.88 -2.64
CA ALA A 173 -12.83 16.52 -2.40
C ALA A 173 -12.29 15.65 -3.54
N ASN A 174 -13.05 14.66 -4.01
CA ASN A 174 -12.68 13.89 -5.19
C ASN A 174 -12.46 14.78 -6.43
N GLU A 175 -13.32 15.79 -6.64
CA GLU A 175 -13.16 16.75 -7.73
C GLU A 175 -11.92 17.64 -7.56
N TYR A 176 -11.80 18.34 -6.43
CA TYR A 176 -10.72 19.31 -6.21
C TYR A 176 -9.35 18.64 -6.10
N CYS A 177 -9.27 17.50 -5.41
CA CYS A 177 -8.03 16.76 -5.28
C CYS A 177 -7.71 15.97 -6.56
N GLY A 178 -8.71 15.34 -7.17
CA GLY A 178 -8.54 14.57 -8.40
C GLY A 178 -8.15 15.45 -9.59
N TRP A 179 -9.00 16.40 -9.97
CA TRP A 179 -8.76 17.25 -11.14
C TRP A 179 -7.75 18.36 -10.87
N GLY A 180 -7.87 19.03 -9.72
CA GLY A 180 -7.03 20.19 -9.40
C GLY A 180 -5.59 19.84 -9.04
N ILE A 181 -5.32 18.60 -8.63
CA ILE A 181 -3.98 18.18 -8.17
C ILE A 181 -3.50 16.96 -8.94
N GLN A 182 -4.10 15.79 -8.73
CA GLN A 182 -3.54 14.52 -9.23
C GLN A 182 -3.49 14.47 -10.76
N ALA A 183 -4.61 14.81 -11.42
CA ALA A 183 -4.74 14.72 -12.86
C ALA A 183 -3.84 15.72 -13.59
N GLN A 184 -3.42 16.82 -12.94
CA GLN A 184 -2.55 17.82 -13.56
C GLN A 184 -1.25 17.21 -14.09
N TYR A 185 -0.72 16.19 -13.38
CA TYR A 185 0.54 15.53 -13.74
C TYR A 185 0.52 14.86 -15.12
N THR A 186 -0.59 14.20 -15.47
CA THR A 186 -0.76 13.50 -16.76
C THR A 186 -1.52 14.32 -17.78
N LEU A 187 -2.41 15.25 -17.37
CA LEU A 187 -3.14 16.11 -18.30
C LEU A 187 -2.22 17.10 -19.03
N TYR A 188 -1.26 17.69 -18.31
CA TYR A 188 -0.35 18.71 -18.86
C TYR A 188 0.97 18.14 -19.36
N ASN A 189 1.20 16.84 -19.16
CA ASN A 189 2.31 16.09 -19.74
C ASN A 189 1.93 14.60 -19.84
N PRO A 190 1.20 14.19 -20.90
CA PRO A 190 0.62 12.85 -21.01
C PRO A 190 1.66 11.73 -21.12
N ASP A 191 2.89 12.08 -21.49
CA ASP A 191 3.98 11.10 -21.56
C ASP A 191 4.62 10.83 -20.20
N ASN A 192 4.30 11.61 -19.15
CA ASN A 192 4.90 11.39 -17.84
C ASN A 192 4.44 10.06 -17.23
N ASN A 193 5.38 9.32 -16.63
CA ASN A 193 5.06 8.18 -15.79
C ASN A 193 4.71 8.67 -14.37
N PRO A 194 3.48 8.45 -13.86
CA PRO A 194 3.11 8.85 -12.50
C PRO A 194 3.80 8.00 -11.41
N TYR A 195 4.41 6.87 -11.79
CA TYR A 195 5.08 5.95 -10.89
C TYR A 195 6.60 6.18 -10.79
N ASP A 196 7.19 6.93 -11.73
CA ASP A 196 8.61 7.28 -11.68
C ASP A 196 8.85 8.56 -12.49
N VAL A 197 9.17 9.66 -11.79
CA VAL A 197 9.40 10.99 -12.37
C VAL A 197 10.57 11.03 -13.37
N ARG A 198 11.47 10.05 -13.32
CA ARG A 198 12.63 9.94 -14.22
C ARG A 198 12.24 9.38 -15.59
N ASN A 199 11.08 8.72 -15.69
CA ASN A 199 10.69 7.89 -16.83
C ASN A 199 9.45 8.42 -17.55
N LYS A 200 9.32 8.05 -18.83
CA LYS A 200 8.10 8.25 -19.62
C LYS A 200 7.21 7.01 -19.55
N CYS A 201 5.89 7.22 -19.68
CA CYS A 201 4.91 6.15 -19.61
C CYS A 201 5.01 5.26 -20.84
N ALA A 202 5.32 3.96 -20.65
CA ALA A 202 5.48 3.05 -21.78
C ALA A 202 4.13 2.54 -22.31
N ILE A 203 3.23 2.10 -21.40
CA ILE A 203 1.90 1.55 -21.73
C ILE A 203 0.91 1.98 -20.65
N VAL A 204 -0.13 2.72 -21.03
CA VAL A 204 -1.21 3.12 -20.10
C VAL A 204 -2.09 1.94 -19.66
N PRO A 205 -2.70 1.99 -18.46
CA PRO A 205 -2.56 3.05 -17.45
C PRO A 205 -1.37 2.84 -16.50
N LEU A 206 -0.79 1.63 -16.44
CA LEU A 206 0.21 1.28 -15.42
C LEU A 206 1.65 1.68 -15.79
N CYS A 207 1.88 2.20 -17.00
CA CYS A 207 3.15 2.71 -17.52
C CYS A 207 4.32 1.73 -17.63
N TYR A 208 4.14 0.45 -17.25
CA TYR A 208 5.17 -0.59 -17.34
C TYR A 208 4.79 -1.69 -18.33
N ALA A 209 5.64 -1.91 -19.34
CA ALA A 209 5.45 -2.98 -20.33
C ALA A 209 5.55 -4.41 -19.73
N SER A 210 6.14 -4.54 -18.54
CA SER A 210 6.15 -5.81 -17.79
C SER A 210 4.74 -6.26 -17.41
N THR A 211 3.82 -5.33 -17.15
CA THR A 211 2.44 -5.65 -16.74
C THR A 211 1.65 -6.34 -17.85
N GLU A 212 1.83 -5.91 -19.10
CA GLU A 212 1.20 -6.58 -20.24
C GLU A 212 1.74 -8.00 -20.42
N LYS A 213 3.07 -8.18 -20.31
CA LYS A 213 3.71 -9.49 -20.39
C LYS A 213 3.24 -10.42 -19.27
N ALA A 214 3.13 -9.94 -18.04
CA ALA A 214 2.60 -10.70 -16.92
C ALA A 214 1.14 -11.13 -17.19
N SER A 215 0.32 -10.20 -17.69
CA SER A 215 -1.08 -10.48 -18.04
C SER A 215 -1.20 -11.52 -19.16
N GLN A 216 -0.35 -11.46 -20.18
CA GLN A 216 -0.31 -12.46 -21.26
C GLN A 216 0.01 -13.85 -20.72
N PHE A 217 1.00 -13.96 -19.81
CA PHE A 217 1.38 -15.23 -19.19
C PHE A 217 0.25 -15.81 -18.31
N LEU A 218 -0.34 -14.98 -17.44
CA LEU A 218 -1.40 -15.36 -16.51
C LEU A 218 -2.75 -15.67 -17.19
N ASN A 219 -2.95 -15.20 -18.42
CA ASN A 219 -4.14 -15.52 -19.22
C ASN A 219 -4.01 -16.84 -20.01
N THR A 220 -2.91 -17.57 -19.90
CA THR A 220 -2.82 -18.89 -20.54
C THR A 220 -3.56 -19.95 -19.73
N THR A 221 -4.33 -20.80 -20.40
CA THR A 221 -5.03 -21.94 -19.79
C THR A 221 -4.08 -22.82 -18.97
N ALA A 222 -2.88 -23.10 -19.51
CA ALA A 222 -1.88 -23.91 -18.81
C ALA A 222 -1.46 -23.31 -17.47
N VAL A 223 -1.27 -21.99 -17.40
CA VAL A 223 -0.90 -21.30 -16.15
C VAL A 223 -2.07 -21.30 -15.18
N GLN A 224 -3.30 -21.00 -15.62
CA GLN A 224 -4.46 -20.97 -14.72
C GLN A 224 -4.76 -22.36 -14.14
N GLN A 225 -4.63 -23.41 -14.95
CA GLN A 225 -4.76 -24.79 -14.49
C GLN A 225 -3.66 -25.17 -13.49
N ALA A 226 -2.41 -24.75 -13.73
CA ALA A 226 -1.29 -24.99 -12.82
C ALA A 226 -1.46 -24.26 -11.48
N LEU A 227 -2.11 -23.10 -11.47
CA LEU A 227 -2.46 -22.34 -10.26
C LEU A 227 -3.73 -22.86 -9.57
N HIS A 228 -4.42 -23.84 -10.16
CA HIS A 228 -5.76 -24.26 -9.74
C HIS A 228 -6.76 -23.09 -9.67
N ALA A 229 -6.56 -22.06 -10.49
CA ALA A 229 -7.45 -20.92 -10.59
C ALA A 229 -8.68 -21.28 -11.44
N LYS A 230 -9.81 -20.63 -11.15
CA LYS A 230 -10.96 -20.68 -12.05
C LYS A 230 -10.56 -20.05 -13.39
N GLU A 231 -10.87 -20.72 -14.50
CA GLU A 231 -10.59 -20.16 -15.82
C GLU A 231 -11.37 -18.86 -16.03
N MET A 232 -10.65 -17.74 -16.10
CA MET A 232 -11.22 -16.39 -16.26
C MET A 232 -10.18 -15.41 -16.81
N PRO A 233 -10.61 -14.30 -17.44
CA PRO A 233 -9.68 -13.26 -17.86
C PRO A 233 -8.96 -12.66 -16.64
N PHE A 234 -7.64 -12.80 -16.59
CA PHE A 234 -6.81 -12.11 -15.61
C PHE A 234 -6.60 -10.66 -16.06
N GLN A 235 -6.85 -9.73 -15.15
CA GLN A 235 -6.49 -8.31 -15.32
C GLN A 235 -5.63 -7.86 -14.14
N PRO A 236 -4.58 -7.07 -14.38
CA PRO A 236 -3.68 -6.60 -13.33
C PRO A 236 -4.36 -5.62 -12.37
N CYS A 237 -5.41 -4.93 -12.81
CA CYS A 237 -6.24 -4.05 -12.00
C CYS A 237 -7.70 -4.19 -12.42
N SER A 238 -8.61 -4.17 -11.44
CA SER A 238 -10.04 -4.26 -11.69
C SER A 238 -10.68 -2.88 -11.76
N ARG A 239 -11.24 -2.53 -12.92
CA ARG A 239 -11.93 -1.25 -13.11
C ARG A 239 -13.19 -1.15 -12.25
N ASP A 240 -13.91 -2.25 -12.06
CA ASP A 240 -15.15 -2.27 -11.28
C ASP A 240 -14.86 -2.05 -9.80
N VAL A 241 -13.81 -2.68 -9.27
CA VAL A 241 -13.33 -2.43 -7.90
C VAL A 241 -12.92 -0.96 -7.74
N PHE A 242 -12.13 -0.43 -8.69
CA PHE A 242 -11.73 0.98 -8.68
C PHE A 242 -12.94 1.93 -8.63
N ILE A 243 -13.96 1.71 -9.48
CA ILE A 243 -15.17 2.54 -9.51
C ILE A 243 -15.94 2.44 -8.19
N ALA A 244 -16.09 1.22 -7.64
CA ALA A 244 -16.78 1.00 -6.38
C ALA A 244 -16.13 1.76 -5.22
N PHE A 245 -14.80 1.66 -5.10
CA PHE A 245 -14.01 2.34 -4.06
C PHE A 245 -14.00 3.86 -4.22
N ASN A 246 -13.94 4.35 -5.47
CA ASN A 246 -14.03 5.77 -5.74
C ASN A 246 -15.41 6.34 -5.38
N ASN A 247 -16.50 5.62 -5.68
CA ASN A 247 -17.86 6.03 -5.35
C ASN A 247 -18.13 6.03 -3.84
N ASP A 248 -17.47 5.13 -3.11
CA ASP A 248 -17.48 5.12 -1.64
C ASP A 248 -16.63 6.26 -1.04
N ASN A 249 -15.78 6.89 -1.87
CA ASN A 249 -14.79 7.90 -1.50
C ASN A 249 -13.67 7.35 -0.59
N ASP A 250 -13.39 6.04 -0.69
CA ASP A 250 -12.40 5.36 0.14
C ASP A 250 -11.00 5.98 -0.04
N ILE A 251 -10.67 6.41 -1.27
CA ILE A 251 -9.41 7.09 -1.59
C ILE A 251 -9.14 8.35 -0.75
N LEU A 252 -10.18 9.00 -0.24
CA LEU A 252 -10.05 10.21 0.56
C LEU A 252 -9.88 9.92 2.04
N ARG A 253 -10.23 8.72 2.52
CA ARG A 253 -10.15 8.35 3.94
C ARG A 253 -8.71 8.42 4.44
N SER A 254 -8.55 8.86 5.69
CA SER A 254 -7.30 8.75 6.42
C SER A 254 -7.29 7.44 7.18
N TYR A 255 -6.15 6.79 7.21
CA TYR A 255 -5.89 5.57 7.99
C TYR A 255 -4.87 5.81 9.12
N ASP A 256 -4.69 7.07 9.51
CA ASP A 256 -3.78 7.47 10.60
C ASP A 256 -4.25 7.02 11.99
N ASP A 257 -5.51 6.66 12.20
CA ASP A 257 -5.96 6.22 13.52
C ASP A 257 -5.75 4.71 13.68
N GLU A 258 -6.00 3.92 12.64
CA GLU A 258 -5.80 2.47 12.59
C GLU A 258 -4.34 2.11 12.82
N LEU A 259 -3.44 2.79 12.12
CA LEU A 259 -2.01 2.63 12.28
C LEU A 259 -1.53 3.14 13.67
N ALA A 260 -2.16 4.15 14.28
CA ALA A 260 -1.82 4.62 15.62
C ALA A 260 -2.24 3.60 16.68
N ASN A 261 -3.41 3.00 16.49
CA ASN A 261 -3.93 1.94 17.33
C ASN A 261 -3.04 0.71 17.25
N MET A 262 -2.59 0.33 16.04
CA MET A 262 -1.58 -0.70 15.84
C MET A 262 -0.30 -0.38 16.63
N LEU A 263 0.26 0.83 16.55
CA LEU A 263 1.44 1.23 17.32
C LEU A 263 1.27 1.12 18.82
N ASN A 264 0.12 1.58 19.31
CA ASN A 264 -0.20 1.50 20.74
C ASN A 264 -0.39 0.04 21.18
N ALA A 265 -0.78 -0.86 20.27
CA ALA A 265 -0.83 -2.30 20.46
C ALA A 265 0.52 -3.02 20.19
N GLY A 266 1.54 -2.31 19.69
CA GLY A 266 2.90 -2.83 19.44
C GLY A 266 3.38 -2.85 17.98
N ALA A 267 2.58 -2.42 17.00
CA ALA A 267 2.87 -2.51 15.56
C ALA A 267 3.21 -1.15 14.88
N ALA A 268 4.34 -1.07 14.17
CA ALA A 268 4.94 0.13 13.56
C ALA A 268 4.10 0.95 12.54
N ALA A 269 4.01 2.29 12.62
CA ALA A 269 3.41 3.16 11.57
C ALA A 269 3.67 4.70 11.64
N LEU A 270 3.45 5.49 10.58
CA LEU A 270 3.92 6.91 10.38
C LEU A 270 2.81 7.98 10.43
N GLU A 271 3.16 9.21 10.85
CA GLU A 271 2.32 10.45 10.96
C GLU A 271 1.01 10.37 11.75
N MET A 272 1.11 9.98 13.02
CA MET A 272 -0.06 9.63 13.83
C MET A 272 -0.07 10.30 15.19
N SER A 273 -1.22 10.34 15.85
CA SER A 273 -1.31 10.67 17.27
C SER A 273 -0.87 9.46 18.12
N TRP A 274 0.44 9.18 18.14
CA TRP A 274 1.02 8.05 18.88
C TRP A 274 2.06 8.50 19.92
N ARG A 275 2.33 7.66 20.93
CA ARG A 275 3.18 7.99 22.09
C ARG A 275 4.62 8.41 21.76
N GLY A 276 5.12 8.07 20.57
CA GLY A 276 6.47 8.43 20.12
C GLY A 276 6.51 9.59 19.11
N LYS A 277 5.37 10.22 18.77
CA LYS A 277 5.30 11.26 17.74
C LYS A 277 6.30 12.39 17.94
N SER A 278 6.36 12.97 19.13
CA SER A 278 7.27 14.09 19.42
C SER A 278 8.74 13.69 19.26
N LEU A 279 9.09 12.48 19.68
CA LEU A 279 10.45 11.93 19.53
C LEU A 279 10.78 11.65 18.07
N PHE A 280 9.84 11.09 17.29
CA PHE A 280 10.04 10.81 15.87
C PHE A 280 10.19 12.09 15.04
N ASN A 281 9.41 13.13 15.34
CA ASN A 281 9.49 14.40 14.61
C ASN A 281 10.83 15.11 14.78
N VAL A 282 11.51 14.92 15.91
CA VAL A 282 12.83 15.52 16.19
C VAL A 282 13.99 14.55 15.94
N ALA A 283 13.71 13.28 15.64
CA ALA A 283 14.75 12.30 15.35
C ALA A 283 15.41 12.61 13.99
N PRO A 284 16.75 12.60 13.90
CA PRO A 284 17.44 12.83 12.65
C PRO A 284 17.30 11.63 11.72
N ASP A 285 17.30 11.88 10.42
CA ASP A 285 17.47 10.84 9.42
C ASP A 285 18.94 10.37 9.44
N ALA A 286 19.15 9.06 9.58
CA ALA A 286 20.46 8.44 9.56
C ALA A 286 20.74 7.80 8.19
N PRO A 287 21.98 7.87 7.66
CA PRO A 287 22.32 7.19 6.42
C PRO A 287 22.09 5.68 6.51
N TRP A 288 21.32 5.12 5.58
CA TRP A 288 21.06 3.70 5.46
C TRP A 288 21.87 3.10 4.30
N LYS A 289 22.50 1.94 4.55
CA LYS A 289 23.44 1.32 3.61
C LYS A 289 23.04 -0.10 3.26
N VAL A 290 23.33 -0.48 2.02
CA VAL A 290 23.23 -1.86 1.53
C VAL A 290 24.63 -2.31 1.12
N GLY A 291 25.27 -3.11 1.98
CA GLY A 291 26.71 -3.35 1.90
C GLY A 291 27.49 -2.07 2.20
N SER A 292 28.38 -1.66 1.30
CA SER A 292 29.14 -0.40 1.44
C SER A 292 28.44 0.82 0.84
N ALA A 293 27.42 0.63 -0.01
CA ALA A 293 26.76 1.70 -0.74
C ALA A 293 25.71 2.40 0.12
N SER A 294 25.66 3.74 0.02
CA SER A 294 24.53 4.52 0.56
C SER A 294 23.30 4.21 -0.28
N ALA A 295 22.24 3.71 0.37
CA ALA A 295 21.03 3.24 -0.28
C ALA A 295 19.78 4.02 0.16
N GLY A 296 19.90 4.88 1.16
CA GLY A 296 18.77 5.63 1.67
C GLY A 296 19.03 6.38 2.97
N GLU A 297 17.92 6.80 3.57
CA GLU A 297 17.86 7.48 4.86
C GLU A 297 16.81 6.77 5.72
N LEU A 298 17.20 6.41 6.95
CA LEU A 298 16.34 5.73 7.91
C LEU A 298 16.11 6.62 9.13
N ARG A 299 14.86 6.71 9.55
CA ARG A 299 14.48 7.25 10.85
C ARG A 299 13.64 6.23 11.59
N SER A 300 14.08 5.87 12.79
CA SER A 300 13.39 4.86 13.59
C SER A 300 13.23 5.31 15.05
N VAL A 301 12.01 5.23 15.57
CA VAL A 301 11.69 5.48 16.97
C VAL A 301 10.60 4.53 17.41
N ARG A 302 10.78 3.85 18.56
CA ARG A 302 9.75 3.09 19.29
C ARG A 302 8.82 2.25 18.38
N GLY A 303 9.42 1.38 17.56
CA GLY A 303 8.70 0.47 16.67
C GLY A 303 8.43 1.06 15.29
N LEU A 304 8.28 2.39 15.13
CA LEU A 304 8.13 3.02 13.83
C LEU A 304 9.47 3.22 13.11
N SER A 305 9.54 2.82 11.83
CA SER A 305 10.63 3.17 10.91
C SER A 305 10.12 3.84 9.64
N PHE A 306 10.73 4.95 9.23
CA PHE A 306 10.59 5.55 7.91
C PHE A 306 11.89 5.38 7.14
N LEU A 307 11.80 4.67 6.02
CA LEU A 307 12.95 4.42 5.17
C LEU A 307 12.71 5.05 3.80
N ARG A 308 13.52 6.07 3.47
CA ARG A 308 13.63 6.60 2.11
C ARG A 308 14.66 5.78 1.36
N ILE A 309 14.25 5.07 0.32
CA ILE A 309 15.16 4.32 -0.56
C ILE A 309 15.51 5.20 -1.76
N TYR A 310 16.81 5.40 -2.00
CA TYR A 310 17.28 6.23 -3.11
C TYR A 310 17.07 5.53 -4.45
N GLU A 311 16.95 6.31 -5.52
CA GLU A 311 16.85 5.82 -6.90
C GLU A 311 15.73 4.80 -7.14
N ALA A 312 14.65 4.86 -6.36
CA ALA A 312 13.46 4.04 -6.52
C ALA A 312 12.24 4.91 -6.87
N GLY A 313 11.40 4.40 -7.77
CA GLY A 313 10.07 4.91 -8.07
C GLY A 313 9.02 4.28 -7.14
N HIS A 314 7.81 4.07 -7.67
CA HIS A 314 6.68 3.55 -6.93
C HIS A 314 6.86 2.09 -6.50
N MET A 315 7.35 1.24 -7.42
CA MET A 315 7.57 -0.17 -7.19
C MET A 315 9.02 -0.39 -6.74
N VAL A 316 9.32 -0.06 -5.48
CA VAL A 316 10.71 -0.14 -4.94
C VAL A 316 11.42 -1.46 -5.25
N PRO A 317 10.80 -2.65 -5.11
CA PRO A 317 11.46 -3.91 -5.45
C PRO A 317 11.82 -4.06 -6.94
N MET A 318 11.16 -3.32 -7.84
CA MET A 318 11.48 -3.30 -9.27
C MET A 318 12.75 -2.49 -9.54
N ASP A 319 12.86 -1.30 -8.94
CA ASP A 319 13.96 -0.36 -9.21
C ASP A 319 15.21 -0.67 -8.39
N GLN A 320 15.02 -1.06 -7.13
CA GLN A 320 16.09 -1.32 -6.15
C GLN A 320 15.93 -2.69 -5.49
N PRO A 321 15.93 -3.81 -6.25
CA PRO A 321 15.60 -5.15 -5.75
C PRO A 321 16.50 -5.59 -4.59
N LYS A 322 17.80 -5.31 -4.66
CA LYS A 322 18.76 -5.65 -3.60
C LYS A 322 18.48 -4.86 -2.30
N ALA A 323 18.15 -3.58 -2.42
CA ALA A 323 17.81 -2.75 -1.26
C ALA A 323 16.48 -3.19 -0.66
N ALA A 324 15.46 -3.46 -1.48
CA ALA A 324 14.16 -3.96 -1.04
C ALA A 324 14.29 -5.27 -0.26
N LEU A 325 15.07 -6.24 -0.76
CA LEU A 325 15.32 -7.50 -0.05
C LEU A 325 16.10 -7.28 1.26
N GLN A 326 17.13 -6.42 1.27
CA GLN A 326 17.86 -6.08 2.49
C GLN A 326 16.95 -5.43 3.54
N MET A 327 16.08 -4.50 3.13
CA MET A 327 15.08 -3.88 4.00
C MET A 327 14.19 -4.94 4.64
N LEU A 328 13.59 -5.83 3.84
CA LEU A 328 12.73 -6.89 4.35
C LEU A 328 13.49 -7.78 5.35
N ASN A 329 14.67 -8.27 4.96
CA ASN A 329 15.49 -9.16 5.79
C ASN A 329 15.92 -8.50 7.10
N SER A 330 16.25 -7.20 7.07
CA SER A 330 16.57 -6.44 8.28
C SER A 330 15.34 -6.28 9.16
N TRP A 331 14.18 -5.99 8.57
CA TRP A 331 12.92 -5.81 9.30
C TRP A 331 12.47 -7.07 10.01
N VAL A 332 12.30 -8.18 9.28
CA VAL A 332 11.81 -9.46 9.85
C VAL A 332 12.78 -10.04 10.89
N ALA A 333 14.06 -9.68 10.81
CA ALA A 333 15.07 -10.08 11.78
C ALA A 333 15.20 -9.12 12.98
N ASN A 334 14.37 -8.07 13.08
CA ASN A 334 14.46 -7.02 14.10
C ASN A 334 15.82 -6.31 14.13
N ARG A 335 16.38 -6.02 12.95
CA ARG A 335 17.69 -5.37 12.73
C ARG A 335 17.61 -4.11 11.86
N LEU A 336 16.40 -3.62 11.56
CA LEU A 336 16.24 -2.40 10.76
C LEU A 336 16.59 -1.16 11.59
#